data_AF-A0A9P3H2Y7-F1
#
_entry.id   AF-A0A9P3H2Y7-F1
#
_cell.length_a   1.000
_cell.length_b   1.000
_cell.length_c   1.000
_cell.angle_alpha   90.00
_cell.angle_beta   90.00
_cell.angle_gamma   90.00
#
_symmetry.space_group_name_H-M   'P 1'
#
loop_
_entity.id
_entity.type
_entity.pdbx_description
1 polymer ?
#
loop_
_entity_poly.entity_id
_entity_poly.type
_entity_poly.pdbx_seq_one_letter_code
_entity_poly.pdbx_strand_id
1 'polypeptide(L)'
;MRAAPRLYSVWTMRIIIELFRILKQVKRPRKKLSQYRKEELADRLVWQNSSLNKDDLMKLTKPELYEMAKKNKPPAAVEELVARYGYHVLWLPPYHPDLNPIEEAWGVIKGHALYENDGSNFEAVRNLIMEGLDKAAPTWPRLVERTIATEMRYIKTDRIQLQEGTPLVIDLDLTEDEDEDDDESDGEEDEEDEDQELNDGLGK
;
A
#
# COMPACT_ATOMS: atom_id res chain seq x y z
N MET A 1 13.75 -10.95 30.65
CA MET A 1 12.89 -9.76 30.80
C MET A 1 11.92 -9.76 29.62
N ARG A 2 10.66 -10.15 29.83
CA ARG A 2 9.60 -10.18 28.80
C ARG A 2 8.81 -8.88 28.91
N ALA A 3 8.97 -7.96 27.97
CA ALA A 3 8.10 -6.79 27.86
C ALA A 3 6.71 -7.23 27.40
N ALA A 4 5.68 -6.67 28.02
CA ALA A 4 4.29 -7.08 27.90
C ALA A 4 3.71 -6.85 26.48
N PRO A 5 2.89 -7.78 25.95
CA PRO A 5 2.22 -7.65 24.64
C PRO A 5 1.33 -6.40 24.51
N ARG A 6 0.82 -5.87 25.63
CA ARG A 6 -0.09 -4.71 25.66
C ARG A 6 0.55 -3.37 25.32
N LEU A 7 1.87 -3.26 25.34
CA LEU A 7 2.56 -2.00 25.02
C LEU A 7 2.74 -1.81 23.50
N TYR A 8 2.75 -2.89 22.72
CA TYR A 8 2.95 -2.83 21.28
C TYR A 8 1.72 -2.30 20.54
N SER A 9 0.49 -2.63 20.97
CA SER A 9 -0.75 -2.19 20.27
C SER A 9 -1.07 -0.70 20.43
N VAL A 10 -0.77 -0.11 21.59
CA VAL A 10 -1.00 1.32 21.85
C VAL A 10 0.07 2.18 21.17
N TRP A 11 1.31 1.68 21.10
CA TRP A 11 2.39 2.36 20.40
C TRP A 11 2.20 2.33 18.88
N THR A 12 1.79 1.20 18.29
CA THR A 12 1.55 1.13 16.84
C THR A 12 0.39 2.01 16.40
N MET A 13 -0.72 2.08 17.15
CA MET A 13 -1.82 3.02 16.82
C MET A 13 -1.41 4.49 16.98
N ARG A 14 -0.61 4.85 17.99
CA ARG A 14 -0.10 6.23 18.13
C ARG A 14 0.85 6.61 16.99
N ILE A 15 1.69 5.67 16.54
CA ILE A 15 2.56 5.86 15.38
C ILE A 15 1.71 6.06 14.12
N ILE A 16 0.68 5.26 13.89
CA ILE A 16 -0.22 5.38 12.73
C ILE A 16 -0.96 6.72 12.74
N ILE A 17 -1.55 7.14 13.87
CA ILE A 17 -2.26 8.43 13.98
C ILE A 17 -1.30 9.60 13.72
N GLU A 18 -0.08 9.53 14.26
CA GLU A 18 0.89 10.61 14.09
C GLU A 18 1.51 10.62 12.68
N LEU A 19 1.67 9.46 12.05
CA LEU A 19 1.96 9.34 10.61
C LEU A 19 0.85 9.99 9.78
N PHE A 20 -0.43 9.71 10.05
CA PHE A 20 -1.56 10.33 9.35
C PHE A 20 -1.63 11.85 9.57
N ARG A 21 -1.39 12.33 10.80
CA ARG A 21 -1.39 13.77 11.13
C ARG A 21 -0.27 14.51 10.38
N ILE A 22 0.90 13.89 10.24
CA ILE A 22 2.04 14.48 9.57
C ILE A 22 1.91 14.35 8.05
N LEU A 23 1.39 13.23 7.53
CA LEU A 23 1.06 13.07 6.11
C LEU A 23 0.09 14.15 5.60
N LYS A 24 -0.85 14.61 6.43
CA LYS A 24 -1.72 15.76 6.11
C LYS A 24 -0.97 17.10 6.05
N GLN A 25 0.18 17.22 6.70
CA GLN A 25 1.01 18.42 6.71
C GLN A 25 2.04 18.42 5.56
N VAL A 26 2.36 17.25 5.01
CA VAL A 26 3.26 17.11 3.86
C VAL A 26 2.55 17.60 2.60
N LYS A 27 3.01 18.74 2.07
CA LYS A 27 2.59 19.23 0.75
C LYS A 27 3.10 18.27 -0.32
N ARG A 28 2.21 17.50 -0.95
CA ARG A 28 2.56 16.72 -2.15
C ARG A 28 2.98 17.68 -3.28
N PRO A 29 3.99 17.32 -4.10
CA PRO A 29 4.29 18.09 -5.31
C PRO A 29 3.05 18.12 -6.21
N ARG A 30 2.65 19.32 -6.63
CA ARG A 30 1.37 19.56 -7.32
C ARG A 30 1.35 19.15 -8.80
N LYS A 31 2.49 18.74 -9.36
CA LYS A 31 2.69 18.45 -10.80
C LYS A 31 3.65 17.27 -10.98
N LYS A 32 3.47 16.51 -12.06
CA LYS A 32 4.44 15.49 -12.56
C LYS A 32 5.78 16.16 -12.87
N LEU A 33 6.92 15.46 -12.75
CA LEU A 33 8.24 16.09 -12.92
C LEU A 33 8.41 16.64 -14.36
N SER A 34 7.84 15.94 -15.34
CA SER A 34 7.79 16.30 -16.76
C SER A 34 7.11 17.67 -17.03
N GLN A 35 6.16 18.03 -16.17
CA GLN A 35 5.35 19.25 -16.28
C GLN A 35 6.04 20.51 -15.71
N TYR A 36 7.21 20.37 -15.06
CA TYR A 36 7.94 21.53 -14.53
C TYR A 36 8.60 22.31 -15.67
N ARG A 37 8.59 23.64 -15.54
CA ARG A 37 9.41 24.52 -16.36
C ARG A 37 10.86 24.46 -15.92
N LYS A 38 11.77 24.87 -16.81
CA LYS A 38 13.22 24.89 -16.55
C LYS A 38 13.58 25.63 -15.27
N GLU A 39 13.01 26.83 -15.08
CA GLU A 39 13.22 27.64 -13.87
C GLU A 39 12.70 26.94 -12.62
N GLU A 40 11.52 26.30 -12.70
CA GLU A 40 10.92 25.58 -11.57
C GLU A 40 11.74 24.34 -11.18
N LEU A 41 12.38 23.67 -12.15
CA LEU A 41 13.33 22.58 -11.88
C LEU A 41 14.59 23.10 -11.18
N ALA A 42 15.14 24.23 -11.64
CA ALA A 42 16.30 24.85 -11.01
C ALA A 42 15.99 25.31 -9.57
N ASP A 43 14.85 25.98 -9.36
CA ASP A 43 14.39 26.40 -8.03
C ASP A 43 14.21 25.21 -7.09
N ARG A 44 13.64 24.12 -7.60
CA ARG A 44 13.47 22.89 -6.83
C ARG A 44 14.80 22.26 -6.43
N LEU A 45 15.77 22.19 -7.34
CA LEU A 45 17.09 21.62 -7.06
C LEU A 45 17.84 22.43 -6.00
N VAL A 46 17.78 23.77 -6.06
CA VAL A 46 18.37 24.66 -5.04
C VAL A 46 17.65 24.51 -3.70
N TRP A 47 16.33 24.35 -3.69
CA TRP A 47 15.57 24.07 -2.47
C TRP A 47 15.98 22.73 -1.84
N GLN A 48 16.22 21.70 -2.64
CA GLN A 48 16.64 20.36 -2.18
C GLN A 48 18.11 20.31 -1.73
N ASN A 49 18.97 21.10 -2.37
CA ASN A 49 20.38 21.20 -2.03
C ASN A 49 20.81 22.66 -2.11
N SER A 50 20.84 23.31 -0.95
CA SER A 50 21.18 24.73 -0.81
C SER A 50 22.63 25.07 -1.20
N SER A 51 23.46 24.06 -1.48
CA SER A 51 24.83 24.24 -1.99
C SER A 51 24.86 24.47 -3.52
N LEU A 52 23.77 24.18 -4.23
CA LEU A 52 23.66 24.41 -5.67
C LEU A 52 23.31 25.87 -5.97
N ASN A 53 23.94 26.45 -7.00
CA ASN A 53 23.65 27.80 -7.46
C ASN A 53 22.64 27.78 -8.61
N LYS A 54 21.55 28.56 -8.49
CA LYS A 54 20.51 28.71 -9.52
C LYS A 54 21.07 29.20 -10.86
N ASP A 55 22.03 30.11 -10.83
CA ASP A 55 22.60 30.71 -12.06
C ASP A 55 23.38 29.68 -12.89
N ASP A 56 24.01 28.71 -12.22
CA ASP A 56 24.72 27.62 -12.90
C ASP A 56 23.74 26.57 -13.43
N LEU A 57 22.67 26.28 -12.68
CA LEU A 57 21.59 25.38 -13.14
C LEU A 57 20.84 25.96 -14.34
N MET A 58 20.66 27.28 -14.40
CA MET A 58 19.99 27.93 -15.53
C MET A 58 20.78 27.86 -16.85
N LYS A 59 22.08 27.52 -16.81
CA LYS A 59 22.89 27.26 -18.00
C LYS A 59 22.64 25.86 -18.60
N LEU A 60 22.19 24.90 -17.79
CA LEU A 60 21.88 23.54 -18.23
C LEU A 60 20.61 23.50 -19.07
N THR A 61 20.41 22.44 -19.83
CA THR A 61 19.18 22.18 -20.59
C THR A 61 18.07 21.64 -19.68
N LYS A 62 16.80 21.78 -20.10
CA LYS A 62 15.66 21.22 -19.35
C LYS A 62 15.81 19.70 -19.10
N PRO A 63 16.24 18.87 -20.08
CA PRO A 63 16.47 17.44 -19.85
C PRO A 63 17.56 17.15 -18.81
N GLU A 64 18.68 17.89 -18.81
CA GLU A 64 19.75 17.70 -17.81
C GLU A 64 19.27 18.04 -16.38
N LEU A 65 18.50 19.11 -16.24
CA LEU A 65 17.86 19.47 -14.96
C LEU A 65 16.82 18.44 -14.52
N TYR A 66 16.10 17.87 -15.48
CA TYR A 66 15.12 16.81 -15.23
C TYR A 66 15.80 15.55 -14.68
N GLU A 67 16.85 15.06 -15.34
CA GLU A 67 17.63 13.90 -14.88
C GLU A 67 18.25 14.13 -13.51
N MET A 68 18.77 15.33 -13.26
CA MET A 68 19.32 15.70 -11.96
C MET A 68 18.24 15.71 -10.86
N ALA A 69 17.05 16.23 -11.15
CA ALA A 69 15.92 16.24 -10.22
C ALA A 69 15.34 14.84 -9.99
N LYS A 70 15.38 13.97 -11.00
CA LYS A 70 14.99 12.56 -10.91
C LYS A 70 15.95 11.79 -10.00
N LYS A 71 17.25 12.01 -10.14
CA LYS A 71 18.30 11.40 -9.31
C LYS A 71 18.26 11.90 -7.87
N ASN A 72 18.00 13.19 -7.65
CA ASN A 72 17.86 13.80 -6.33
C ASN A 72 16.39 13.84 -5.88
N LYS A 73 15.70 12.70 -5.98
CA LYS A 73 14.36 12.59 -5.41
C LYS A 73 14.49 12.77 -3.89
N PRO A 74 13.80 13.76 -3.29
CA PRO A 74 13.85 13.89 -1.84
C PRO A 74 13.27 12.60 -1.25
N PRO A 75 13.82 12.11 -0.13
CA PRO A 75 13.19 11.00 0.57
C PRO A 75 11.72 11.31 0.75
N ALA A 76 10.86 10.31 0.58
CA ALA A 76 9.44 10.52 0.79
C ALA A 76 9.28 11.10 2.21
N ALA A 77 8.39 12.06 2.42
CA ALA A 77 8.25 12.66 3.74
C ALA A 77 7.94 11.62 4.85
N VAL A 78 7.42 10.46 4.46
CA VAL A 78 7.28 9.27 5.32
C VAL A 78 8.65 8.73 5.75
N GLU A 79 9.61 8.58 4.84
CA GLU A 79 10.98 8.11 5.15
C GLU A 79 11.70 9.08 6.10
N GLU A 80 11.62 10.39 5.84
CA GLU A 80 12.21 11.41 6.72
C GLU A 80 11.59 11.36 8.12
N LEU A 81 10.27 11.21 8.19
CA LEU A 81 9.55 11.09 9.45
C LEU A 81 9.96 9.83 10.23
N VAL A 82 9.94 8.68 9.57
CA VAL A 82 10.23 7.38 10.19
C VAL A 82 11.70 7.32 10.62
N ALA A 83 12.62 7.92 9.85
CA ALA A 83 14.04 8.05 10.20
C ALA A 83 14.27 8.88 11.48
N ARG A 84 13.48 9.94 11.73
CA ARG A 84 13.57 10.74 12.98
C ARG A 84 13.28 9.91 14.23
N TYR A 85 12.56 8.80 14.10
CA TYR A 85 12.27 7.87 15.20
C TYR A 85 13.20 6.65 15.21
N GLY A 86 14.24 6.62 14.37
CA GLY A 86 15.21 5.52 14.31
C GLY A 86 14.72 4.29 13.55
N TYR A 87 13.73 4.46 12.68
CA TYR A 87 13.17 3.39 11.86
C TYR A 87 13.51 3.60 10.37
N HIS A 88 13.41 2.52 9.58
CA HIS A 88 13.54 2.56 8.13
C HIS A 88 12.25 2.08 7.47
N VAL A 89 11.88 2.68 6.34
CA VAL A 89 10.73 2.26 5.54
C VAL A 89 11.16 1.11 4.63
N LEU A 90 10.36 0.04 4.63
CA LEU A 90 10.45 -1.02 3.64
C LEU A 90 9.29 -0.84 2.66
N TRP A 91 9.62 -0.58 1.39
CA TRP A 91 8.63 -0.48 0.33
C TRP A 91 8.32 -1.86 -0.22
N LEU A 92 7.03 -2.13 -0.37
CA LEU A 92 6.56 -3.36 -0.98
C LEU A 92 6.51 -3.21 -2.50
N PRO A 93 6.87 -4.24 -3.26
CA PRO A 93 6.69 -4.21 -4.70
C PRO A 93 5.19 -4.21 -5.05
N PRO A 94 4.79 -3.57 -6.16
CA PRO A 94 3.40 -3.56 -6.60
C PRO A 94 2.86 -4.97 -6.84
N TYR A 95 1.55 -5.16 -6.66
CA TYR A 95 0.87 -6.43 -6.95
C TYR A 95 1.35 -7.66 -6.17
N HIS A 96 2.14 -7.46 -5.09
CA HIS A 96 2.60 -8.51 -4.20
C HIS A 96 2.06 -8.33 -2.77
N PRO A 97 0.74 -8.44 -2.56
CA PRO A 97 0.16 -8.36 -1.22
C PRO A 97 0.61 -9.52 -0.31
N ASP A 98 1.09 -10.63 -0.88
CA ASP A 98 1.67 -11.76 -0.17
C ASP A 98 3.03 -11.46 0.49
N LEU A 99 3.70 -10.39 0.05
CA LEU A 99 4.87 -9.82 0.72
C LEU A 99 4.51 -8.86 1.87
N ASN A 100 3.22 -8.66 2.14
CA ASN A 100 2.73 -7.77 3.19
C ASN A 100 2.04 -8.55 4.32
N PRO A 101 2.70 -8.81 5.47
CA PRO A 101 2.15 -9.65 6.53
C PRO A 101 0.87 -9.08 7.16
N ILE A 102 0.60 -7.78 7.00
CA ILE A 102 -0.63 -7.16 7.51
C ILE A 102 -1.88 -7.60 6.73
N GLU A 103 -1.75 -8.02 5.48
CA GLU A 103 -2.89 -8.47 4.65
C GLU A 103 -3.49 -9.76 5.23
N GLU A 104 -2.62 -10.73 5.58
CA GLU A 104 -3.05 -11.94 6.26
C GLU A 104 -3.62 -11.65 7.67
N ALA A 105 -3.03 -10.70 8.40
CA ALA A 105 -3.55 -10.26 9.70
C ALA A 105 -4.95 -9.64 9.57
N TRP A 106 -5.17 -8.82 8.54
CA TRP A 106 -6.48 -8.26 8.22
C TRP A 106 -7.50 -9.32 7.81
N GLY A 107 -7.07 -10.42 7.19
CA GLY A 107 -7.95 -11.58 6.95
C GLY A 107 -8.56 -12.11 8.24
N VAL A 108 -7.76 -12.26 9.30
CA VAL A 108 -8.24 -12.70 10.63
C VAL A 108 -9.20 -11.69 11.25
N ILE A 109 -8.86 -10.40 11.20
CA ILE A 109 -9.67 -9.33 11.80
C ILE A 109 -11.01 -9.20 11.08
N LYS A 110 -11.00 -9.15 9.74
CA LYS A 110 -12.21 -9.07 8.91
C LYS A 110 -13.08 -10.30 9.09
N GLY A 111 -12.48 -11.50 9.15
CA GLY A 111 -13.22 -12.73 9.38
C GLY A 111 -13.96 -12.74 10.72
N HIS A 112 -13.30 -12.29 11.79
CA HIS A 112 -13.94 -12.14 13.10
C HIS A 112 -15.08 -11.13 13.07
N ALA A 113 -14.83 -9.94 12.50
CA ALA A 113 -15.86 -8.91 12.41
C ALA A 113 -17.05 -9.35 11.56
N LEU A 114 -16.83 -10.01 10.41
CA LEU A 114 -17.91 -10.47 9.54
C LEU A 114 -18.79 -11.52 10.22
N TYR A 115 -18.21 -12.42 10.99
CA TYR A 115 -18.95 -13.52 11.64
C TYR A 115 -19.81 -13.03 12.82
N GLU A 116 -19.30 -12.09 13.60
CA GLU A 116 -19.95 -11.63 14.84
C GLU A 116 -20.77 -10.34 14.65
N ASN A 117 -20.64 -9.66 13.50
CA ASN A 117 -21.32 -8.38 13.27
C ASN A 117 -22.80 -8.59 12.93
N ASP A 118 -23.66 -7.90 13.67
CA ASP A 118 -25.10 -7.85 13.45
C ASP A 118 -25.55 -6.66 12.56
N GLY A 119 -24.59 -5.85 12.08
CA GLY A 119 -24.81 -4.72 11.18
C GLY A 119 -25.47 -3.51 11.83
N SER A 120 -25.67 -3.51 13.15
CA SER A 120 -26.55 -2.55 13.82
C SER A 120 -25.87 -1.24 14.21
N ASN A 121 -24.58 -1.27 14.58
CA ASN A 121 -23.89 -0.12 15.17
C ASN A 121 -22.39 -0.09 14.86
N PHE A 122 -21.89 1.08 14.47
CA PHE A 122 -20.46 1.33 14.25
C PHE A 122 -19.60 1.08 15.51
N GLU A 123 -20.11 1.40 16.70
CA GLU A 123 -19.35 1.15 17.93
C GLU A 123 -19.19 -0.36 18.22
N ALA A 124 -20.21 -1.16 17.89
CA ALA A 124 -20.13 -2.62 17.97
C ALA A 124 -19.07 -3.16 16.99
N VAL A 125 -19.10 -2.70 15.73
CA VAL A 125 -18.08 -3.07 14.73
C VAL A 125 -16.68 -2.67 15.21
N ARG A 126 -16.51 -1.47 15.78
CA ARG A 126 -15.22 -1.03 16.33
C ARG A 126 -14.71 -1.99 17.41
N ASN A 127 -15.58 -2.44 18.32
CA ASN A 127 -15.20 -3.39 19.36
C ASN A 127 -14.80 -4.75 18.77
N LEU A 128 -15.54 -5.24 17.77
CA LEU A 128 -15.16 -6.45 17.03
C LEU A 128 -13.80 -6.32 16.34
N ILE A 129 -13.49 -5.18 15.74
CA ILE A 129 -12.15 -4.94 15.16
C ILE A 129 -11.06 -5.00 16.23
N MET A 130 -11.30 -4.42 17.41
CA MET A 130 -10.33 -4.48 18.52
C MET A 130 -10.12 -5.91 19.04
N GLU A 131 -11.18 -6.71 19.14
CA GLU A 131 -11.08 -8.14 19.48
C GLU A 131 -10.36 -8.94 18.38
N GLY A 132 -10.63 -8.63 17.11
CA GLY A 132 -9.94 -9.21 15.97
C GLY A 132 -8.44 -8.93 16.00
N LEU A 133 -8.04 -7.71 16.41
CA LEU A 133 -6.64 -7.35 16.62
C LEU A 133 -5.99 -8.20 17.72
N ASP A 134 -6.69 -8.41 18.84
CA ASP A 134 -6.19 -9.26 19.93
C ASP A 134 -6.05 -10.73 19.48
N LYS A 135 -6.94 -11.22 18.60
CA LYS A 135 -6.85 -12.55 17.98
C LYS A 135 -5.71 -12.66 16.96
N ALA A 136 -5.43 -11.60 16.20
CA ALA A 136 -4.35 -11.56 15.21
C ALA A 136 -2.96 -11.35 15.83
N ALA A 137 -2.86 -10.67 16.98
CA ALA A 137 -1.60 -10.41 17.65
C ALA A 137 -0.72 -11.66 17.89
N PRO A 138 -1.23 -12.81 18.40
CA PRO A 138 -0.41 -14.01 18.59
C PRO A 138 0.01 -14.68 17.27
N THR A 139 -0.69 -14.45 16.16
CA THR A 139 -0.33 -15.04 14.86
C THR A 139 0.75 -14.24 14.15
N TRP A 140 0.98 -12.97 14.53
CA TRP A 140 1.90 -12.05 13.87
C TRP A 140 3.30 -12.62 13.59
N PRO A 141 4.01 -13.26 14.55
CA PRO A 141 5.35 -13.80 14.26
C PRO A 141 5.34 -14.83 13.13
N ARG A 142 4.32 -15.69 13.09
CA ARG A 142 4.15 -16.70 12.05
C ARG A 142 3.83 -16.07 10.69
N LEU A 143 3.07 -14.98 10.66
CA LEU A 143 2.77 -14.24 9.42
C LEU A 143 4.04 -13.63 8.84
N VAL A 144 4.86 -13.01 9.70
CA VAL A 144 6.16 -12.44 9.28
C VAL A 144 7.10 -13.54 8.75
N GLU A 145 7.20 -14.68 9.44
CA GLU A 145 8.00 -15.82 8.97
C GLU A 145 7.53 -16.34 7.60
N ARG A 146 6.21 -16.40 7.36
CA ARG A 146 5.64 -16.79 6.06
C ARG A 146 5.99 -15.78 4.97
N THR A 147 5.86 -14.49 5.24
CA THR A 147 6.26 -13.42 4.30
C THR A 147 7.73 -13.56 3.90
N ILE A 148 8.62 -13.76 4.87
CA ILE A 148 10.07 -13.97 4.60
C ILE A 148 10.28 -15.23 3.77
N ALA A 149 9.58 -16.33 4.06
CA ALA A 149 9.70 -17.56 3.28
C ALA A 149 9.20 -17.37 1.83
N THR A 150 8.15 -16.58 1.62
CA THR A 150 7.64 -16.20 0.29
C THR A 150 8.66 -15.35 -0.46
N GLU A 151 9.25 -14.34 0.18
CA GLU A 151 10.32 -13.52 -0.40
C GLU A 151 11.51 -14.38 -0.86
N MET A 152 11.98 -15.27 0.01
CA MET A 152 13.09 -16.17 -0.31
C MET A 152 12.77 -17.12 -1.48
N ARG A 153 11.49 -17.53 -1.59
CA ARG A 153 11.01 -18.33 -2.73
C ARG A 153 11.07 -17.52 -4.02
N TYR A 154 10.62 -16.27 -4.02
CA TYR A 154 10.70 -15.40 -5.21
C TYR A 154 12.15 -15.15 -5.65
N ILE A 155 13.05 -14.83 -4.71
CA ILE A 155 14.47 -14.65 -5.02
C ILE A 155 15.06 -15.90 -5.70
N LYS A 156 14.71 -17.09 -5.20
CA LYS A 156 15.20 -18.37 -5.74
C LYS A 156 14.60 -18.70 -7.11
N THR A 157 13.29 -18.54 -7.28
CA THR A 157 12.58 -18.92 -8.51
C THR A 157 12.90 -17.96 -9.64
N ASP A 158 12.88 -16.66 -9.36
CA ASP A 158 12.99 -15.60 -10.38
C ASP A 158 14.44 -15.14 -10.60
N ARG A 159 15.41 -15.81 -9.95
CA ARG A 159 16.85 -15.52 -10.02
C ARG A 159 17.18 -14.04 -9.77
N ILE A 160 16.42 -13.40 -8.88
CA ILE A 160 16.60 -11.99 -8.53
C ILE A 160 17.98 -11.85 -7.91
N GLN A 161 18.85 -11.08 -8.57
CA GLN A 161 20.13 -10.68 -7.99
C GLN A 161 19.86 -9.52 -7.04
N LEU A 162 19.93 -9.77 -5.74
CA LEU A 162 19.90 -8.71 -4.74
C LEU A 162 21.15 -7.84 -4.93
N GLN A 163 21.00 -6.71 -5.59
CA GLN A 163 22.03 -5.67 -5.62
C GLN A 163 21.84 -4.77 -4.40
N GLU A 164 22.89 -4.61 -3.60
CA GLU A 164 22.87 -3.59 -2.55
C GLU A 164 22.78 -2.20 -3.20
N GLY A 165 21.66 -1.49 -2.96
CA GLY A 165 21.62 -0.04 -3.15
C GLY A 165 20.78 0.54 -4.29
N THR A 166 19.86 -0.20 -4.91
CA THR A 166 18.88 0.42 -5.82
C THR A 166 17.45 0.28 -5.28
N PRO A 167 16.85 1.37 -4.76
CA PRO A 167 15.41 1.36 -4.49
C PRO A 167 14.65 1.17 -5.80
N LEU A 168 13.64 0.30 -5.81
CA LEU A 168 12.73 0.13 -6.94
C LEU A 168 11.91 1.42 -7.12
N VAL A 169 12.35 2.31 -8.01
CA VAL A 169 11.63 3.54 -8.34
C VAL A 169 10.66 3.24 -9.48
N ILE A 170 9.38 3.09 -9.15
CA ILE A 170 8.32 3.08 -10.16
C ILE A 170 8.16 4.51 -10.66
N ASP A 171 8.51 4.72 -11.92
CA ASP A 171 8.40 6.02 -12.57
C ASP A 171 7.00 6.20 -13.18
N LEU A 172 6.09 6.78 -12.39
CA LEU A 172 4.73 7.13 -12.82
C LEU A 172 4.68 8.20 -13.94
N ASP A 173 5.83 8.73 -14.36
CA ASP A 173 5.93 9.59 -15.55
C ASP A 173 6.07 8.77 -16.85
N LEU A 174 6.23 7.43 -16.80
CA LEU A 174 6.39 6.54 -17.96
C LEU A 174 5.18 5.65 -18.26
N THR A 175 4.16 5.59 -17.40
CA THR A 175 2.92 4.88 -17.71
C THR A 175 2.01 5.81 -18.52
N GLU A 176 1.90 5.55 -19.81
CA GLU A 176 0.75 5.98 -20.60
C GLU A 176 -0.44 5.17 -20.06
N ASP A 177 -1.34 5.87 -19.35
CA ASP A 177 -2.53 5.28 -18.75
C ASP A 177 -3.50 4.89 -19.89
N GLU A 178 -3.37 3.66 -20.42
CA GLU A 178 -4.44 2.99 -21.17
C GLU A 178 -5.32 2.26 -20.15
N ASP A 179 -6.20 3.02 -19.50
CA ASP A 179 -7.30 2.47 -18.70
C ASP A 179 -8.36 1.91 -19.67
N GLU A 180 -8.21 0.64 -20.08
CA GLU A 180 -9.32 -0.13 -20.66
C GLU A 180 -10.19 -0.67 -19.51
N ASP A 181 -11.23 0.08 -19.17
CA ASP A 181 -12.34 -0.40 -18.33
C ASP A 181 -13.11 -1.48 -19.12
N ASP A 182 -12.81 -2.76 -18.85
CA ASP A 182 -13.58 -3.89 -19.36
C ASP A 182 -14.68 -4.25 -18.35
N ASP A 183 -15.84 -3.59 -18.49
CA ASP A 183 -17.08 -3.93 -17.78
C ASP A 183 -17.67 -5.22 -18.38
N GLU A 184 -17.18 -6.39 -17.93
CA GLU A 184 -17.87 -7.66 -18.16
C GLU A 184 -19.14 -7.73 -17.29
N SER A 185 -20.26 -7.27 -17.86
CA SER A 185 -21.61 -7.52 -17.37
C SER A 185 -22.02 -8.96 -17.70
N ASP A 186 -21.75 -9.89 -16.79
CA ASP A 186 -22.24 -11.27 -16.92
C ASP A 186 -23.75 -11.31 -16.64
N GLY A 187 -24.51 -11.59 -17.70
CA GLY A 187 -25.96 -11.78 -17.64
C GLY A 187 -26.26 -13.23 -17.30
N GLU A 188 -26.85 -13.47 -16.13
CA GLU A 188 -27.47 -14.75 -15.83
C GLU A 188 -28.91 -14.75 -16.35
N GLU A 189 -29.14 -15.54 -17.40
CA GLU A 189 -30.46 -15.95 -17.88
C GLU A 189 -30.96 -17.11 -16.99
N ASP A 190 -32.00 -16.85 -16.19
CA ASP A 190 -32.73 -17.91 -15.48
C ASP A 190 -33.63 -18.65 -16.48
N GLU A 191 -33.22 -19.85 -16.90
CA GLU A 191 -34.12 -20.86 -17.48
C GLU A 191 -34.85 -21.58 -16.33
N GLU A 192 -36.11 -21.21 -16.09
CA GLU A 192 -37.04 -22.00 -15.28
C GLU A 192 -37.57 -23.18 -16.09
N ASP A 193 -37.12 -24.39 -15.77
CA ASP A 193 -37.75 -25.64 -16.20
C ASP A 193 -38.16 -26.49 -14.99
N GLU A 194 -39.30 -27.18 -15.17
CA GLU A 194 -39.93 -28.22 -14.36
C GLU A 194 -40.96 -27.79 -13.29
N ASP A 195 -42.24 -27.98 -13.62
CA ASP A 195 -43.06 -28.95 -12.89
C ASP A 195 -44.17 -29.53 -13.78
N GLN A 196 -44.03 -30.81 -14.13
CA GLN A 196 -45.06 -31.64 -14.76
C GLN A 196 -46.03 -32.16 -13.67
N GLU A 197 -47.25 -31.62 -13.61
CA GLU A 197 -48.33 -32.24 -12.86
C GLU A 197 -48.91 -33.45 -13.64
N LEU A 198 -48.53 -34.64 -13.19
CA LEU A 198 -49.20 -35.90 -13.50
C LEU A 198 -50.59 -35.93 -12.84
N ASN A 199 -51.62 -35.63 -13.62
CA ASN A 199 -53.01 -35.90 -13.24
C ASN A 199 -53.40 -37.32 -13.67
N ASP A 200 -53.16 -38.31 -12.81
CA ASP A 200 -53.80 -39.62 -12.93
C ASP A 200 -55.08 -39.65 -12.08
N GLY A 201 -56.20 -39.70 -12.79
CA GLY A 201 -57.54 -39.70 -12.23
C GLY A 201 -57.91 -41.02 -11.56
N LEU A 202 -58.57 -40.91 -10.40
CA LEU A 202 -59.36 -41.96 -9.79
C LEU A 202 -60.83 -41.64 -9.99
N GLY A 203 -61.49 -42.42 -10.86
CA GLY A 203 -62.92 -42.33 -11.13
C GLY A 203 -63.50 -43.64 -11.64
N LYS A 204 -63.84 -44.52 -10.68
CA LYS A 204 -64.62 -45.77 -10.73
C LYS A 204 -63.89 -47.07 -11.07
#